data_AF-A0A3E0EQ15-F1
#
_entry.id   AF-A0A3E0EQ15-F1
#
_cell.length_a   1.000
_cell.length_b   1.000
_cell.length_c   1.000
_cell.angle_alpha   90.00
_cell.angle_beta   90.00
_cell.angle_gamma   90.00
#
_symmetry.space_group_name_H-M   'P 1'
#
loop_
_entity.id
_entity.type
_entity.pdbx_description
1 polymer ?
#
loop_
_entity_poly.entity_id
_entity_poly.type
_entity_poly.pdbx_seq_one_letter_code
_entity_poly.pdbx_strand_id
1 'polypeptide(L)'
;MRKEFLFIILSAIVSTAINAQTRGNKVGYIDMEYILQNVPNYTEAKSQLEQKALKWKQEIEAKKLEINKLTEALKAERPLLTAELIEERETEIKFLETEKLDYQQKRFGANGDLIIQKAGLVKPIQDQVFTAVQDIAEAKKYDFIFDKSSHLTILFAAKRFDISDQVIRVLNRTEKREQLTKKQLKEEQLKEEKEDALDENPELAAREKALLDKQASREKLVADKKAAQEEAKRKYEEKRKQLLAEREAKKNGTVVAPSSTETKTADTVTDTSKTVTEEVKPNAQEERKKALEEKRKKILEEREANKKALEEKRLKEIQEKEALKKTNEVK
;
A
#
# COMPACT_ATOMS: atom_id res chain seq x y z
N MET A 1 -18.39 50.00 39.34
CA MET A 1 -19.84 49.75 39.13
C MET A 1 -20.28 50.05 37.69
N ARG A 2 -21.10 51.07 37.39
CA ARG A 2 -21.77 51.21 36.06
C ARG A 2 -20.81 51.25 34.85
N LYS A 3 -19.64 51.89 34.95
CA LYS A 3 -18.63 51.93 33.86
C LYS A 3 -17.96 50.57 33.63
N GLU A 4 -17.59 49.85 34.70
CA GLU A 4 -17.07 48.47 34.64
C GLU A 4 -18.01 47.54 33.87
N PHE A 5 -19.30 47.62 34.19
CA PHE A 5 -20.33 46.76 33.59
C PHE A 5 -20.48 47.02 32.09
N LEU A 6 -20.33 48.28 31.67
CA LEU A 6 -20.32 48.70 30.26
C LEU A 6 -19.07 48.17 29.54
N PHE A 7 -17.90 48.18 30.17
CA PHE A 7 -16.68 47.56 29.64
C PHE A 7 -16.80 46.03 29.50
N ILE A 8 -17.43 45.34 30.45
CA ILE A 8 -17.67 43.89 30.36
C ILE A 8 -18.63 43.57 29.20
N ILE A 9 -19.73 44.32 29.06
CA ILE A 9 -20.66 44.17 27.94
C ILE A 9 -19.98 44.45 26.59
N LEU A 10 -19.17 45.51 26.49
CA LEU A 10 -18.43 45.84 25.28
C LEU A 10 -17.40 44.75 24.92
N SER A 11 -16.70 44.21 25.92
CA SER A 11 -15.75 43.09 25.75
C SER A 11 -16.46 41.82 25.24
N ALA A 12 -17.64 41.51 25.77
CA ALA A 12 -18.47 40.39 25.29
C ALA A 12 -18.92 40.59 23.83
N ILE A 13 -19.35 41.80 23.45
CA ILE A 13 -19.76 42.14 22.08
C ILE A 13 -18.58 42.06 21.09
N VAL A 14 -17.39 42.54 21.47
CA VAL A 14 -16.17 42.39 20.66
C VAL A 14 -15.78 40.91 20.52
N SER A 15 -15.91 40.13 21.60
CA SER A 15 -15.61 38.69 21.59
C SER A 15 -16.55 37.89 20.67
N THR A 16 -17.84 38.24 20.59
CA THR A 16 -18.76 37.58 19.64
C THR A 16 -18.55 38.07 18.20
N ALA A 17 -18.24 39.35 17.98
CA ALA A 17 -17.94 39.89 16.65
C ALA A 17 -16.74 39.19 15.98
N ILE A 18 -15.65 38.96 16.72
CA ILE A 18 -14.45 38.25 16.22
C ILE A 18 -14.79 36.82 15.76
N ASN A 19 -15.68 36.13 16.47
CA ASN A 19 -16.08 34.77 16.12
C ASN A 19 -17.01 34.69 14.89
N ALA A 20 -17.79 35.75 14.61
CA ALA A 20 -18.67 35.79 13.45
C ALA A 20 -17.93 35.89 12.10
N GLN A 21 -16.73 36.49 12.09
CA GLN A 21 -16.04 36.90 10.86
C GLN A 21 -15.10 35.82 10.26
N THR A 22 -15.04 34.61 10.82
CA THR A 22 -14.03 33.59 10.48
C THR A 22 -14.53 32.42 9.61
N ARG A 23 -15.86 32.28 9.40
CA ARG A 23 -16.43 31.30 8.47
C ARG A 23 -16.52 31.86 7.05
N GLY A 24 -15.37 32.07 6.42
CA GLY A 24 -15.31 32.27 4.97
C GLY A 24 -15.63 30.97 4.24
N ASN A 25 -16.48 31.04 3.21
CA ASN A 25 -16.97 29.88 2.46
C ASN A 25 -15.81 28.98 2.01
N LYS A 26 -15.84 27.70 2.38
CA LYS A 26 -14.87 26.71 1.92
C LYS A 26 -15.23 26.26 0.51
N VAL A 27 -14.51 26.82 -0.46
CA VAL A 27 -14.55 26.40 -1.85
C VAL A 27 -13.48 25.35 -2.12
N GLY A 28 -13.88 24.24 -2.75
CA GLY A 28 -12.98 23.28 -3.39
C GLY A 28 -13.18 23.25 -4.91
N TYR A 29 -12.29 22.57 -5.62
CA TYR A 29 -12.53 22.20 -7.02
C TYR A 29 -12.00 20.79 -7.32
N ILE A 30 -12.56 20.19 -8.37
CA ILE A 30 -12.15 18.91 -8.98
C ILE A 30 -11.90 19.10 -10.46
N ASP A 31 -11.17 18.16 -11.07
CA ASP A 31 -11.02 18.05 -12.51
C ASP A 31 -11.49 16.66 -12.95
N MET A 32 -12.71 16.54 -13.50
CA MET A 32 -13.30 15.22 -13.80
C MET A 32 -12.53 14.48 -14.89
N GLU A 33 -12.00 15.15 -15.91
CA GLU A 33 -11.21 14.49 -16.96
C GLU A 33 -9.90 13.95 -16.39
N TYR A 34 -9.23 14.69 -15.48
CA TYR A 34 -8.08 14.15 -14.74
C TYR A 34 -8.46 12.94 -13.86
N ILE A 35 -9.58 13.00 -13.12
CA ILE A 35 -10.03 11.88 -12.29
C ILE A 35 -10.32 10.66 -13.14
N LEU A 36 -11.10 10.80 -14.22
CA LEU A 36 -11.42 9.72 -15.17
C LEU A 36 -10.16 9.10 -15.76
N GLN A 37 -9.19 9.90 -16.21
CA GLN A 37 -7.92 9.41 -16.76
C GLN A 37 -7.05 8.63 -15.75
N ASN A 38 -7.26 8.80 -14.44
CA ASN A 38 -6.55 8.05 -13.39
C ASN A 38 -7.32 6.82 -12.89
N VAL A 39 -8.58 6.61 -13.31
CA VAL A 39 -9.33 5.38 -13.03
C VAL A 39 -8.93 4.29 -14.04
N PRO A 40 -8.41 3.13 -13.61
CA PRO A 40 -7.96 2.08 -14.53
C PRO A 40 -9.09 1.55 -15.43
N ASN A 41 -10.27 1.34 -14.84
CA ASN A 41 -11.45 0.82 -15.53
C ASN A 41 -11.92 1.73 -16.67
N TYR A 42 -11.87 3.06 -16.48
CA TYR A 42 -12.17 4.02 -17.53
C TYR A 42 -11.14 3.95 -18.66
N THR A 43 -9.86 3.90 -18.32
CA THR A 43 -8.77 3.92 -19.31
C THR A 43 -8.80 2.68 -20.21
N GLU A 44 -9.07 1.50 -19.65
CA GLU A 44 -9.23 0.29 -20.48
C GLU A 44 -10.48 0.39 -21.36
N ALA A 45 -11.64 0.72 -20.80
CA ALA A 45 -12.89 0.80 -21.55
C ALA A 45 -12.87 1.89 -22.64
N LYS A 46 -12.19 3.01 -22.39
CA LYS A 46 -11.89 4.06 -23.38
C LYS A 46 -11.02 3.51 -24.52
N SER A 47 -9.96 2.78 -24.23
CA SER A 47 -9.12 2.14 -25.25
C SER A 47 -9.92 1.14 -26.10
N GLN A 48 -10.75 0.31 -25.48
CA GLN A 48 -11.65 -0.62 -26.20
C GLN A 48 -12.66 0.13 -27.09
N LEU A 49 -13.19 1.28 -26.64
CA LEU A 49 -14.11 2.12 -27.42
C LEU A 49 -13.40 2.82 -28.59
N GLU A 50 -12.18 3.31 -28.38
CA GLU A 50 -11.36 3.91 -29.44
C GLU A 50 -10.98 2.86 -30.52
N GLN A 51 -10.69 1.62 -30.13
CA GLN A 51 -10.50 0.51 -31.08
C GLN A 51 -11.76 0.18 -31.88
N LYS A 52 -12.96 0.19 -31.27
CA LYS A 52 -14.24 0.05 -31.99
C LYS A 52 -14.46 1.19 -32.97
N ALA A 53 -14.22 2.43 -32.54
CA ALA A 53 -14.34 3.62 -33.38
C ALA A 53 -13.36 3.59 -34.57
N LEU A 54 -12.15 3.05 -34.39
CA LEU A 54 -11.19 2.87 -35.49
C LEU A 54 -11.68 1.84 -36.51
N LYS A 55 -12.24 0.70 -36.07
CA LYS A 55 -12.85 -0.30 -36.96
C LYS A 55 -14.02 0.28 -37.76
N TRP A 56 -14.93 1.01 -37.13
CA TRP A 56 -16.03 1.67 -37.84
C TRP A 56 -15.56 2.73 -38.86
N LYS A 57 -14.44 3.42 -38.61
CA LYS A 57 -13.82 4.30 -39.61
C LYS A 57 -13.29 3.50 -40.81
N GLN A 58 -12.57 2.41 -40.55
CA GLN A 58 -12.05 1.52 -41.61
C GLN A 58 -13.18 0.91 -42.46
N GLU A 59 -14.30 0.54 -41.85
CA GLU A 59 -15.51 0.05 -42.54
C GLU A 59 -16.14 1.13 -43.44
N ILE A 60 -16.23 2.37 -42.97
CA ILE A 60 -16.73 3.52 -43.77
C ILE A 60 -15.76 3.86 -44.91
N GLU A 61 -14.45 3.80 -44.67
CA GLU A 61 -13.42 3.99 -45.69
C GLU A 61 -13.45 2.89 -46.75
N ALA A 62 -13.67 1.63 -46.35
CA ALA A 62 -13.84 0.50 -47.27
C ALA A 62 -15.08 0.69 -48.17
N LYS A 63 -16.26 0.98 -47.58
CA LYS A 63 -17.48 1.28 -48.35
C LYS A 63 -17.30 2.50 -49.27
N LYS A 64 -16.59 3.54 -48.84
CA LYS A 64 -16.25 4.70 -49.67
C LYS A 64 -15.37 4.31 -50.87
N LEU A 65 -14.36 3.46 -50.67
CA LEU A 65 -13.49 2.98 -51.76
C LEU A 65 -14.24 2.06 -52.74
N GLU A 66 -15.21 1.28 -52.26
CA GLU A 66 -16.11 0.46 -53.07
C GLU A 66 -17.04 1.31 -53.94
N ILE A 67 -17.72 2.29 -53.36
CA ILE A 67 -18.56 3.27 -54.09
C ILE A 67 -17.73 4.06 -55.11
N ASN A 68 -16.50 4.46 -54.77
CA ASN A 68 -15.60 5.12 -55.71
C ASN A 68 -15.28 4.20 -56.91
N LYS A 69 -14.95 2.93 -56.69
CA LYS A 69 -14.72 1.96 -57.78
C LYS A 69 -15.95 1.75 -58.64
N LEU A 70 -17.14 1.63 -58.04
CA LEU A 70 -18.40 1.46 -58.79
C LEU A 70 -18.75 2.71 -59.61
N THR A 71 -18.56 3.92 -59.07
CA THR A 71 -18.77 5.17 -59.83
C THR A 71 -17.73 5.39 -60.93
N GLU A 72 -16.48 4.95 -60.75
CA GLU A 72 -15.44 4.97 -61.79
C GLU A 72 -15.70 3.94 -62.89
N ALA A 73 -16.07 2.70 -62.52
CA ALA A 73 -16.49 1.67 -63.46
C ALA A 73 -17.72 2.10 -64.28
N LEU A 74 -18.75 2.66 -63.63
CA LEU A 74 -19.93 3.21 -64.33
C LEU A 74 -19.51 4.29 -65.33
N LYS A 75 -18.64 5.25 -64.95
CA LYS A 75 -18.16 6.30 -65.87
C LYS A 75 -17.40 5.74 -67.08
N ALA A 76 -16.59 4.70 -66.88
CA ALA A 76 -15.84 4.05 -67.96
C ALA A 76 -16.73 3.18 -68.87
N GLU A 77 -17.69 2.45 -68.29
CA GLU A 77 -18.62 1.58 -69.01
C GLU A 77 -19.78 2.36 -69.67
N ARG A 78 -20.13 3.57 -69.21
CA ARG A 78 -21.29 4.36 -69.68
C ARG A 78 -21.48 4.41 -71.20
N PRO A 79 -20.44 4.54 -72.05
CA PRO A 79 -20.59 4.55 -73.52
C PRO A 79 -20.98 3.20 -74.14
N LEU A 80 -20.90 2.11 -73.37
CA LEU A 80 -21.13 0.72 -73.79
C LEU A 80 -22.42 0.11 -73.20
N LEU A 81 -23.10 0.84 -72.30
CA LEU A 81 -24.29 0.35 -71.59
C LEU A 81 -25.60 0.93 -72.17
N THR A 82 -26.71 0.21 -71.98
CA THR A 82 -28.05 0.72 -72.25
C THR A 82 -28.50 1.71 -71.17
N ALA A 83 -29.46 2.58 -71.50
CA ALA A 83 -29.99 3.56 -70.55
C ALA A 83 -30.54 2.92 -69.27
N GLU A 84 -31.27 1.81 -69.39
CA GLU A 84 -31.82 1.03 -68.28
C GLU A 84 -30.72 0.50 -67.34
N LEU A 85 -29.64 -0.06 -67.89
CA LEU A 85 -28.54 -0.58 -67.07
C LEU A 85 -27.71 0.54 -66.42
N ILE A 86 -27.68 1.74 -67.03
CA ILE A 86 -27.09 2.92 -66.40
C ILE A 86 -27.95 3.38 -65.21
N GLU A 87 -29.27 3.38 -65.35
CA GLU A 87 -30.19 3.73 -64.26
C GLU A 87 -30.15 2.72 -63.10
N GLU A 88 -30.11 1.42 -63.39
CA GLU A 88 -29.91 0.36 -62.41
C GLU A 88 -28.59 0.56 -61.64
N ARG A 89 -27.46 0.71 -62.35
CA ARG A 89 -26.15 0.96 -61.72
C ARG A 89 -26.10 2.27 -60.94
N GLU A 90 -26.78 3.33 -61.41
CA GLU A 90 -26.87 4.59 -60.69
C GLU A 90 -27.77 4.50 -59.43
N THR A 91 -28.82 3.66 -59.41
CA THR A 91 -29.66 3.46 -58.22
C THR A 91 -28.96 2.59 -57.17
N GLU A 92 -28.22 1.55 -57.57
CA GLU A 92 -27.38 0.77 -56.66
C GLU A 92 -26.29 1.63 -55.98
N ILE A 93 -25.63 2.50 -56.74
CA ILE A 93 -24.65 3.46 -56.17
C ILE A 93 -25.32 4.40 -55.18
N LYS A 94 -26.51 4.96 -55.48
CA LYS A 94 -27.27 5.83 -54.57
C LYS A 94 -27.72 5.08 -53.31
N PHE A 95 -28.05 3.79 -53.42
CA PHE A 95 -28.38 2.92 -52.29
C PHE A 95 -27.17 2.70 -51.38
N LEU A 96 -26.02 2.29 -51.93
CA LEU A 96 -24.76 2.14 -51.18
C LEU A 96 -24.28 3.47 -50.57
N GLU A 97 -24.46 4.59 -51.26
CA GLU A 97 -24.15 5.91 -50.72
C GLU A 97 -25.00 6.27 -49.50
N THR A 98 -26.28 5.91 -49.52
CA THR A 98 -27.24 6.10 -48.43
C THR A 98 -26.93 5.15 -47.28
N GLU A 99 -26.71 3.87 -47.53
CA GLU A 99 -26.36 2.85 -46.52
C GLU A 99 -25.03 3.19 -45.80
N LYS A 100 -24.04 3.72 -46.52
CA LYS A 100 -22.82 4.30 -45.93
C LYS A 100 -23.12 5.52 -45.04
N LEU A 101 -24.02 6.40 -45.45
CA LEU A 101 -24.40 7.60 -44.68
C LEU A 101 -25.14 7.20 -43.39
N ASP A 102 -26.14 6.32 -43.50
CA ASP A 102 -26.87 5.77 -42.36
C ASP A 102 -25.96 5.02 -41.40
N TYR A 103 -24.98 4.26 -41.92
CA TYR A 103 -23.96 3.62 -41.08
C TYR A 103 -23.11 4.65 -40.34
N GLN A 104 -22.62 5.68 -41.04
CA GLN A 104 -21.86 6.78 -40.44
C GLN A 104 -22.68 7.52 -39.37
N GLN A 105 -23.96 7.80 -39.62
CA GLN A 105 -24.85 8.49 -38.68
C GLN A 105 -25.18 7.60 -37.46
N LYS A 106 -25.40 6.30 -37.68
CA LYS A 106 -25.64 5.32 -36.61
C LYS A 106 -24.44 5.12 -35.69
N ARG A 107 -23.20 5.19 -36.22
CA ARG A 107 -21.97 5.06 -35.40
C ARG A 107 -21.51 6.38 -34.78
N PHE A 108 -21.51 7.47 -35.55
CA PHE A 108 -20.84 8.75 -35.22
C PHE A 108 -21.76 9.98 -35.16
N GLY A 109 -23.06 9.84 -35.47
CA GLY A 109 -24.03 10.94 -35.33
C GLY A 109 -24.28 11.33 -33.86
N ALA A 110 -25.07 12.40 -33.66
CA ALA A 110 -25.33 12.97 -32.32
C ALA A 110 -25.93 11.96 -31.31
N ASN A 111 -26.74 11.01 -31.80
CA ASN A 111 -27.30 9.89 -31.02
C ASN A 111 -26.68 8.54 -31.42
N GLY A 112 -25.45 8.56 -31.95
CA GLY A 112 -24.77 7.38 -32.48
C GLY A 112 -24.16 6.49 -31.40
N ASP A 113 -23.89 5.23 -31.77
CA ASP A 113 -23.34 4.19 -30.89
C ASP A 113 -22.09 4.63 -30.11
N LEU A 114 -21.23 5.47 -30.71
CA LEU A 114 -20.03 5.99 -30.07
C LEU A 114 -20.35 6.92 -28.89
N ILE A 115 -21.33 7.82 -29.05
CA ILE A 115 -21.72 8.79 -28.03
C ILE A 115 -22.49 8.08 -26.92
N ILE A 116 -23.39 7.16 -27.27
CA ILE A 116 -24.11 6.32 -26.31
C ILE A 116 -23.15 5.46 -25.48
N GLN A 117 -22.17 4.79 -26.10
CA GLN A 117 -21.16 4.01 -25.36
C GLN A 117 -20.25 4.92 -24.53
N LYS A 118 -19.82 6.08 -25.02
CA LYS A 118 -19.03 7.03 -24.21
C LYS A 118 -19.80 7.49 -22.97
N ALA A 119 -21.07 7.88 -23.13
CA ALA A 119 -21.92 8.29 -22.01
C ALA A 119 -22.15 7.15 -21.01
N GLY A 120 -22.40 5.93 -21.50
CA GLY A 120 -22.57 4.73 -20.66
C GLY A 120 -21.32 4.33 -19.86
N LEU A 121 -20.11 4.65 -20.35
CA LEU A 121 -18.85 4.44 -19.63
C LEU A 121 -18.52 5.56 -18.63
N VAL A 122 -18.77 6.83 -19.01
CA VAL A 122 -18.50 7.98 -18.13
C VAL A 122 -19.47 8.04 -16.97
N LYS A 123 -20.77 7.82 -17.21
CA LYS A 123 -21.83 8.03 -16.21
C LYS A 123 -21.63 7.26 -14.88
N PRO A 124 -21.43 5.93 -14.84
CA PRO A 124 -21.32 5.23 -13.55
C PRO A 124 -20.13 5.71 -12.72
N ILE A 125 -19.04 6.11 -13.38
CA ILE A 125 -17.86 6.66 -12.71
C ILE A 125 -18.13 8.10 -12.25
N GLN A 126 -18.86 8.90 -13.04
CA GLN A 126 -19.35 10.22 -12.62
C GLN A 126 -20.27 10.14 -11.39
N ASP A 127 -21.16 9.14 -11.34
CA ASP A 127 -22.05 8.89 -10.20
C ASP A 127 -21.22 8.49 -8.94
N GLN A 128 -20.22 7.59 -9.09
CA GLN A 128 -19.27 7.25 -8.00
C GLN A 128 -18.45 8.45 -7.52
N VAL A 129 -17.94 9.27 -8.45
CA VAL A 129 -17.21 10.51 -8.15
C VAL A 129 -18.09 11.47 -7.37
N PHE A 130 -19.34 11.63 -7.76
CA PHE A 130 -20.29 12.52 -7.07
C PHE A 130 -20.47 12.11 -5.61
N THR A 131 -20.67 10.82 -5.31
CA THR A 131 -20.73 10.31 -3.93
C THR A 131 -19.41 10.54 -3.17
N ALA A 132 -18.26 10.21 -3.76
CA ALA A 132 -16.95 10.45 -3.13
C ALA A 132 -16.70 11.95 -2.85
N VAL A 133 -17.23 12.84 -3.69
CA VAL A 133 -17.19 14.30 -3.50
C VAL A 133 -18.14 14.74 -2.38
N GLN A 134 -19.32 14.15 -2.24
CA GLN A 134 -20.23 14.41 -1.11
C GLN A 134 -19.60 14.00 0.23
N ASP A 135 -19.03 12.79 0.33
CA ASP A 135 -18.34 12.31 1.54
C ASP A 135 -17.22 13.27 1.97
N ILE A 136 -16.41 13.74 1.01
CA ILE A 136 -15.33 14.70 1.26
C ILE A 136 -15.89 16.08 1.62
N ALA A 137 -17.01 16.50 1.02
CA ALA A 137 -17.67 17.77 1.30
C ALA A 137 -18.15 17.84 2.76
N GLU A 138 -18.85 16.81 3.23
CA GLU A 138 -19.34 16.74 4.61
C GLU A 138 -18.19 16.62 5.61
N ALA A 139 -17.27 15.67 5.40
CA ALA A 139 -16.16 15.42 6.32
C ALA A 139 -15.25 16.64 6.50
N LYS A 140 -15.03 17.44 5.45
CA LYS A 140 -14.17 18.64 5.49
C LYS A 140 -14.94 19.94 5.59
N LYS A 141 -16.28 19.91 5.53
CA LYS A 141 -17.18 21.06 5.58
C LYS A 141 -16.86 22.06 4.47
N TYR A 142 -16.90 21.58 3.23
CA TYR A 142 -16.90 22.41 2.02
C TYR A 142 -18.33 22.91 1.74
N ASP A 143 -18.47 24.20 1.47
CA ASP A 143 -19.76 24.81 1.12
C ASP A 143 -20.04 24.74 -0.39
N PHE A 144 -18.97 24.74 -1.21
CA PHE A 144 -19.03 24.63 -2.66
C PHE A 144 -17.87 23.81 -3.20
N ILE A 145 -18.14 22.96 -4.20
CA ILE A 145 -17.11 22.23 -4.96
C ILE A 145 -17.44 22.39 -6.44
N PHE A 146 -16.48 22.91 -7.22
CA PHE A 146 -16.67 23.17 -8.65
C PHE A 146 -15.87 22.18 -9.52
N ASP A 147 -16.46 21.70 -10.61
CA ASP A 147 -15.75 20.93 -11.63
C ASP A 147 -15.12 21.87 -12.67
N LYS A 148 -13.79 21.84 -12.75
CA LYS A 148 -12.94 22.58 -13.69
C LYS A 148 -13.11 22.14 -15.14
N SER A 149 -13.60 20.92 -15.38
CA SER A 149 -13.88 20.40 -16.73
C SER A 149 -15.32 20.69 -17.21
N SER A 150 -16.16 21.25 -16.33
CA SER A 150 -17.51 21.70 -16.67
C SER A 150 -17.49 22.99 -17.50
N HIS A 151 -18.68 23.46 -17.91
CA HIS A 151 -18.86 24.71 -18.66
C HIS A 151 -18.52 25.98 -17.84
N LEU A 152 -18.20 25.86 -16.54
CA LEU A 152 -17.80 26.99 -15.70
C LEU A 152 -16.28 27.23 -15.82
N THR A 153 -15.89 28.20 -16.66
CA THR A 153 -14.47 28.56 -16.88
C THR A 153 -13.80 29.11 -15.63
N ILE A 154 -13.08 28.25 -14.89
CA ILE A 154 -12.19 28.66 -13.79
C ILE A 154 -10.89 29.23 -14.38
N LEU A 155 -10.79 30.56 -14.48
CA LEU A 155 -9.59 31.25 -15.02
C LEU A 155 -8.32 30.99 -14.19
N PHE A 156 -8.45 30.90 -12.87
CA PHE A 156 -7.37 30.58 -11.95
C PHE A 156 -7.92 30.01 -10.64
N ALA A 157 -7.31 28.94 -10.14
CA ALA A 157 -7.51 28.45 -8.78
C ALA A 157 -6.18 27.95 -8.21
N ALA A 158 -5.95 28.19 -6.91
CA ALA A 158 -4.75 27.73 -6.24
C ALA A 158 -4.86 26.25 -5.87
N LYS A 159 -3.83 25.43 -6.17
CA LYS A 159 -3.82 23.96 -5.96
C LYS A 159 -4.22 23.50 -4.53
N ARG A 160 -4.10 24.35 -3.52
CA ARG A 160 -4.61 24.09 -2.15
C ARG A 160 -6.12 23.82 -2.05
N PHE A 161 -6.89 24.22 -3.06
CA PHE A 161 -8.34 23.99 -3.16
C PHE A 161 -8.68 22.76 -4.02
N ASP A 162 -7.69 22.13 -4.64
CA ASP A 162 -7.85 20.90 -5.42
C ASP A 162 -8.15 19.72 -4.49
N ILE A 163 -9.22 18.98 -4.79
CA ILE A 163 -9.55 17.73 -4.09
C ILE A 163 -9.48 16.51 -5.01
N SER A 164 -9.06 16.65 -6.27
CA SER A 164 -9.03 15.56 -7.26
C SER A 164 -8.19 14.37 -6.79
N ASP A 165 -6.98 14.62 -6.28
CA ASP A 165 -6.09 13.60 -5.69
C ASP A 165 -6.75 12.85 -4.50
N GLN A 166 -7.70 13.49 -3.81
CA GLN A 166 -8.40 12.94 -2.65
C GLN A 166 -9.56 12.05 -3.12
N VAL A 167 -10.33 12.53 -4.10
CA VAL A 167 -11.39 11.78 -4.79
C VAL A 167 -10.84 10.52 -5.44
N ILE A 168 -9.72 10.62 -6.18
CA ILE A 168 -9.04 9.45 -6.78
C ILE A 168 -8.66 8.40 -5.71
N ARG A 169 -8.19 8.83 -4.53
CA ARG A 169 -7.90 7.90 -3.42
C ARG A 169 -9.15 7.26 -2.81
N VAL A 170 -10.28 7.97 -2.76
CA VAL A 170 -11.55 7.38 -2.31
C VAL A 170 -12.07 6.38 -3.33
N LEU A 171 -12.08 6.73 -4.62
CA LEU A 171 -12.48 5.85 -5.71
C LEU A 171 -11.63 4.58 -5.75
N ASN A 172 -10.31 4.70 -5.78
CA ASN A 172 -9.40 3.55 -5.78
C ASN A 172 -9.55 2.67 -4.53
N ARG A 173 -9.96 3.24 -3.39
CA ARG A 173 -10.32 2.47 -2.18
C ARG A 173 -11.67 1.76 -2.33
N THR A 174 -12.67 2.40 -2.92
CA THR A 174 -13.98 1.78 -3.19
C THR A 174 -13.86 0.66 -4.24
N GLU A 175 -13.22 0.93 -5.38
CA GLU A 175 -12.96 -0.07 -6.43
C GLU A 175 -12.19 -1.28 -5.88
N LYS A 176 -11.12 -1.07 -5.09
CA LYS A 176 -10.45 -2.17 -4.37
C LYS A 176 -11.43 -2.96 -3.50
N ARG A 177 -12.23 -2.29 -2.68
CA ARG A 177 -13.17 -2.95 -1.75
C ARG A 177 -14.31 -3.69 -2.47
N GLU A 178 -14.64 -3.31 -3.70
CA GLU A 178 -15.57 -4.02 -4.57
C GLU A 178 -14.92 -5.20 -5.32
N GLN A 179 -13.67 -5.07 -5.75
CA GLN A 179 -12.91 -6.12 -6.44
C GLN A 179 -12.40 -7.22 -5.48
N LEU A 180 -12.14 -6.89 -4.22
CA LEU A 180 -11.63 -7.82 -3.22
C LEU A 180 -12.77 -8.65 -2.60
N THR A 181 -12.65 -9.97 -2.64
CA THR A 181 -13.61 -10.83 -1.94
C THR A 181 -13.60 -10.56 -0.43
N LYS A 182 -14.74 -10.77 0.26
CA LYS A 182 -14.95 -10.47 1.69
C LYS A 182 -13.87 -10.97 2.67
N LYS A 183 -13.02 -11.94 2.27
CA LYS A 183 -11.83 -12.34 3.03
C LYS A 183 -10.67 -11.36 2.84
N GLN A 184 -10.28 -11.11 1.60
CA GLN A 184 -9.16 -10.20 1.24
C GLN A 184 -9.46 -8.76 1.66
N LEU A 185 -10.71 -8.32 1.50
CA LEU A 185 -11.19 -7.00 1.94
C LEU A 185 -10.96 -6.82 3.46
N LYS A 186 -11.27 -7.86 4.25
CA LYS A 186 -11.05 -7.88 5.70
C LYS A 186 -9.56 -8.01 6.07
N GLU A 187 -8.74 -8.59 5.19
CA GLU A 187 -7.30 -8.76 5.39
C GLU A 187 -6.51 -7.48 5.05
N GLU A 188 -6.93 -6.71 4.04
CA GLU A 188 -6.44 -5.35 3.79
C GLU A 188 -6.92 -4.37 4.87
N GLN A 189 -8.18 -4.45 5.31
CA GLN A 189 -8.66 -3.69 6.48
C GLN A 189 -7.86 -4.02 7.75
N LEU A 190 -7.60 -5.30 8.05
CA LEU A 190 -6.73 -5.72 9.16
C LEU A 190 -5.23 -5.40 8.92
N LYS A 191 -4.87 -4.75 7.82
CA LYS A 191 -3.54 -4.22 7.54
C LYS A 191 -3.54 -2.68 7.64
N GLU A 192 -4.51 -2.00 7.06
CA GLU A 192 -4.74 -0.56 7.27
C GLU A 192 -4.97 -0.27 8.76
N GLU A 193 -5.82 -1.01 9.48
CA GLU A 193 -6.02 -0.89 10.94
C GLU A 193 -4.74 -1.10 11.77
N LYS A 194 -3.72 -1.80 11.23
CA LYS A 194 -2.42 -1.96 11.90
C LYS A 194 -1.46 -0.83 11.55
N GLU A 195 -1.48 -0.35 10.32
CA GLU A 195 -0.66 0.76 9.85
C GLU A 195 -1.12 2.06 10.53
N ASP A 196 -2.43 2.33 10.57
CA ASP A 196 -3.02 3.44 11.32
C ASP A 196 -2.71 3.34 12.83
N ALA A 197 -2.82 2.15 13.43
CA ALA A 197 -2.50 1.94 14.86
C ALA A 197 -1.00 1.98 15.22
N LEU A 198 -0.11 1.88 14.22
CA LEU A 198 1.33 2.10 14.38
C LEU A 198 1.67 3.60 14.31
N ASP A 199 0.96 4.36 13.47
CA ASP A 199 1.09 5.82 13.39
C ASP A 199 0.45 6.53 14.60
N GLU A 200 -0.66 6.02 15.16
CA GLU A 200 -1.26 6.57 16.39
C GLU A 200 -0.43 6.31 17.67
N ASN A 201 0.50 5.33 17.68
CA ASN A 201 1.31 5.02 18.86
C ASN A 201 2.77 4.63 18.53
N PRO A 202 3.72 5.59 18.55
CA PRO A 202 5.09 5.36 18.13
C PRO A 202 5.90 4.40 19.01
N GLU A 203 5.45 4.10 20.24
CA GLU A 203 6.12 3.09 21.07
C GLU A 203 5.96 1.66 20.51
N LEU A 204 4.86 1.36 19.82
CA LEU A 204 4.64 0.06 19.20
C LEU A 204 5.55 -0.14 17.99
N ALA A 205 5.64 0.88 17.11
CA ALA A 205 6.55 0.86 15.96
C ALA A 205 8.03 0.74 16.40
N ALA A 206 8.43 1.47 17.44
CA ALA A 206 9.77 1.34 18.03
C ALA A 206 10.04 -0.05 18.60
N ARG A 207 9.04 -0.66 19.26
CA ARG A 207 9.12 -2.00 19.86
C ARG A 207 9.15 -3.13 18.83
N GLU A 208 8.39 -3.01 17.74
CA GLU A 208 8.40 -3.99 16.64
C GLU A 208 9.72 -3.92 15.86
N LYS A 209 10.20 -2.71 15.53
CA LYS A 209 11.54 -2.52 14.94
C LYS A 209 12.64 -3.10 15.84
N ALA A 210 12.60 -2.84 17.15
CA ALA A 210 13.54 -3.41 18.10
C ALA A 210 13.44 -4.95 18.24
N LEU A 211 12.29 -5.57 17.93
CA LEU A 211 12.15 -7.03 17.85
C LEU A 211 12.76 -7.58 16.56
N LEU A 212 12.55 -6.91 15.42
CA LEU A 212 13.15 -7.28 14.12
C LEU A 212 14.69 -7.14 14.15
N ASP A 213 15.21 -6.02 14.67
CA ASP A 213 16.66 -5.83 14.85
C ASP A 213 17.26 -6.88 15.80
N LYS A 214 16.50 -7.32 16.82
CA LYS A 214 16.88 -8.39 17.76
C LYS A 214 16.78 -9.80 17.17
N GLN A 215 15.92 -10.01 16.16
CA GLN A 215 15.87 -11.24 15.37
C GLN A 215 17.05 -11.27 14.39
N ALA A 216 17.24 -10.22 13.58
CA ALA A 216 18.33 -10.12 12.61
C ALA A 216 19.73 -10.21 13.26
N SER A 217 19.95 -9.58 14.42
CA SER A 217 21.20 -9.73 15.17
C SER A 217 21.39 -11.14 15.76
N ARG A 218 20.32 -11.79 16.22
CA ARG A 218 20.35 -13.19 16.66
C ARG A 218 20.64 -14.16 15.51
N GLU A 219 20.10 -13.90 14.33
CA GLU A 219 20.32 -14.69 13.12
C GLU A 219 21.75 -14.53 12.61
N LYS A 220 22.30 -13.31 12.57
CA LYS A 220 23.73 -13.07 12.32
C LYS A 220 24.60 -13.85 13.31
N LEU A 221 24.35 -13.73 14.62
CA LEU A 221 25.09 -14.49 15.65
C LEU A 221 24.95 -16.02 15.54
N VAL A 222 23.91 -16.54 14.88
CA VAL A 222 23.76 -17.98 14.57
C VAL A 222 24.49 -18.35 13.28
N ALA A 223 24.44 -17.49 12.25
CA ALA A 223 25.17 -17.65 11.01
C ALA A 223 26.69 -17.60 11.24
N ASP A 224 27.18 -16.61 11.99
CA ASP A 224 28.60 -16.46 12.36
C ASP A 224 29.12 -17.68 13.13
N LYS A 225 28.31 -18.20 14.07
CA LYS A 225 28.64 -19.43 14.80
C LYS A 225 28.63 -20.67 13.92
N LYS A 226 27.73 -20.75 12.94
CA LYS A 226 27.68 -21.85 11.97
C LYS A 226 28.89 -21.80 11.02
N ALA A 227 29.24 -20.61 10.52
CA ALA A 227 30.42 -20.37 9.70
C ALA A 227 31.71 -20.71 10.46
N ALA A 228 31.88 -20.23 11.70
CA ALA A 228 33.03 -20.54 12.54
C ALA A 228 33.13 -22.05 12.87
N GLN A 229 32.00 -22.75 13.05
CA GLN A 229 31.99 -24.21 13.21
C GLN A 229 32.38 -24.95 11.93
N GLU A 230 31.96 -24.46 10.75
CA GLU A 230 32.35 -25.06 9.47
C GLU A 230 33.83 -24.79 9.15
N GLU A 231 34.31 -23.57 9.39
CA GLU A 231 35.72 -23.21 9.24
C GLU A 231 36.61 -24.01 10.22
N ALA A 232 36.16 -24.21 11.46
CA ALA A 232 36.85 -25.07 12.42
C ALA A 232 36.89 -26.54 11.97
N LYS A 233 35.82 -27.06 11.34
CA LYS A 233 35.82 -28.39 10.73
C LYS A 233 36.79 -28.47 9.55
N ARG A 234 36.75 -27.52 8.61
CA ARG A 234 37.68 -27.44 7.48
C ARG A 234 39.14 -27.40 7.95
N LYS A 235 39.47 -26.52 8.90
CA LYS A 235 40.81 -26.42 9.52
C LYS A 235 41.20 -27.69 10.29
N TYR A 236 40.26 -28.42 10.89
CA TYR A 236 40.53 -29.71 11.52
C TYR A 236 40.78 -30.82 10.50
N GLU A 237 40.02 -30.86 9.40
CA GLU A 237 40.20 -31.81 8.30
C GLU A 237 41.50 -31.55 7.53
N GLU A 238 41.87 -30.29 7.30
CA GLU A 238 43.16 -29.87 6.75
C GLU A 238 44.30 -30.27 7.69
N LYS A 239 44.23 -29.96 8.98
CA LYS A 239 45.22 -30.42 9.97
C LYS A 239 45.29 -31.95 10.05
N ARG A 240 44.18 -32.67 9.88
CA ARG A 240 44.16 -34.13 9.84
C ARG A 240 44.85 -34.66 8.58
N LYS A 241 44.62 -34.06 7.41
CA LYS A 241 45.32 -34.39 6.15
C LYS A 241 46.81 -34.09 6.26
N GLN A 242 47.17 -32.91 6.79
CA GLN A 242 48.55 -32.52 7.07
C GLN A 242 49.22 -33.50 8.05
N LEU A 243 48.58 -33.87 9.16
CA LEU A 243 49.13 -34.85 10.11
C LEU A 243 49.21 -36.28 9.56
N LEU A 244 48.44 -36.63 8.53
CA LEU A 244 48.59 -37.91 7.82
C LEU A 244 49.80 -37.86 6.89
N ALA A 245 49.91 -36.85 6.02
CA ALA A 245 51.08 -36.64 5.16
C ALA A 245 52.37 -36.40 5.97
N GLU A 246 52.28 -35.71 7.12
CA GLU A 246 53.39 -35.52 8.05
C GLU A 246 53.73 -36.81 8.80
N ARG A 247 52.80 -37.75 9.02
CA ARG A 247 53.13 -39.09 9.55
C ARG A 247 53.76 -40.00 8.49
N GLU A 248 53.37 -39.84 7.22
CA GLU A 248 54.05 -40.45 6.08
C GLU A 248 55.48 -39.92 5.94
N ALA A 249 55.70 -38.62 6.18
CA ALA A 249 57.02 -37.98 6.17
C ALA A 249 57.86 -38.17 7.46
N LYS A 250 57.26 -38.11 8.65
CA LYS A 250 57.92 -38.28 9.97
C LYS A 250 58.07 -39.74 10.41
N LYS A 251 57.98 -40.67 9.46
CA LYS A 251 58.91 -41.81 9.46
C LYS A 251 60.39 -41.36 9.43
N ASN A 252 60.70 -40.06 9.22
CA ASN A 252 62.05 -39.51 9.03
C ASN A 252 62.56 -38.37 10.00
N GLY A 253 62.06 -38.06 11.22
CA GLY A 253 62.78 -37.07 12.10
C GLY A 253 62.17 -36.47 13.41
N THR A 254 63.02 -35.79 14.24
CA THR A 254 62.85 -35.49 15.71
C THR A 254 62.99 -33.99 16.16
N VAL A 255 63.23 -33.60 17.46
CA VAL A 255 62.63 -32.39 18.18
C VAL A 255 63.50 -31.70 19.31
N VAL A 256 63.18 -30.44 19.80
CA VAL A 256 63.18 -29.87 21.24
C VAL A 256 63.65 -28.37 21.51
N ALA A 257 63.16 -27.71 22.61
CA ALA A 257 63.42 -26.34 23.24
C ALA A 257 63.07 -26.33 24.80
N PRO A 258 62.92 -25.27 25.69
CA PRO A 258 62.89 -23.76 25.65
C PRO A 258 63.52 -22.97 26.90
N SER A 259 62.84 -21.99 27.59
CA SER A 259 63.10 -21.19 28.87
C SER A 259 63.79 -19.77 28.79
N SER A 260 63.87 -18.81 29.77
CA SER A 260 63.11 -18.19 30.95
C SER A 260 63.88 -16.88 31.44
N THR A 261 63.71 -16.00 32.48
CA THR A 261 62.89 -15.61 33.71
C THR A 261 63.16 -14.07 34.02
N GLU A 262 63.01 -13.23 35.12
CA GLU A 262 62.43 -13.00 36.51
C GLU A 262 62.61 -11.44 36.91
N THR A 263 62.51 -10.70 38.08
CA THR A 263 62.15 -10.72 39.57
C THR A 263 61.92 -9.26 40.17
N LYS A 264 61.11 -9.01 41.24
CA LYS A 264 61.26 -7.94 42.33
C LYS A 264 60.24 -8.06 43.54
N THR A 265 60.36 -7.26 44.62
CA THR A 265 59.81 -7.45 46.01
C THR A 265 59.40 -6.12 46.73
N ALA A 266 58.74 -5.95 47.92
CA ALA A 266 58.05 -6.79 48.98
C ALA A 266 57.14 -5.89 49.93
N ASP A 267 56.67 -6.39 51.11
CA ASP A 267 55.50 -5.91 51.94
C ASP A 267 55.74 -5.56 53.44
N THR A 268 54.70 -5.03 54.14
CA THR A 268 54.53 -5.06 55.63
C THR A 268 53.05 -5.18 56.10
N VAL A 269 52.56 -6.39 56.43
CA VAL A 269 51.39 -6.66 57.30
C VAL A 269 51.58 -8.02 58.02
N THR A 270 51.13 -8.16 59.28
CA THR A 270 51.17 -9.42 60.04
C THR A 270 49.85 -10.22 59.97
N ASP A 271 49.98 -11.52 59.64
CA ASP A 271 49.18 -12.69 60.10
C ASP A 271 47.62 -12.71 59.92
N THR A 272 46.94 -13.81 59.53
CA THR A 272 47.34 -15.23 59.39
C THR A 272 46.58 -15.98 58.27
N SER A 273 47.32 -16.62 57.34
CA SER A 273 47.04 -17.91 56.65
C SER A 273 45.82 -18.16 55.72
N LYS A 274 46.11 -18.38 54.41
CA LYS A 274 45.61 -19.42 53.44
C LYS A 274 44.09 -19.46 53.12
N THR A 275 43.56 -19.43 51.88
CA THR A 275 44.04 -19.53 50.47
C THR A 275 44.44 -20.90 49.88
N VAL A 276 43.80 -21.24 48.73
CA VAL A 276 44.13 -22.25 47.67
C VAL A 276 44.02 -23.74 48.08
N THR A 277 43.65 -24.75 47.25
CA THR A 277 42.73 -25.02 46.12
C THR A 277 43.27 -26.28 45.43
N GLU A 278 42.67 -27.46 45.68
CA GLU A 278 42.78 -28.75 44.94
C GLU A 278 41.90 -29.79 45.69
N GLU A 279 41.25 -30.84 45.15
CA GLU A 279 41.28 -31.53 43.84
C GLU A 279 39.86 -31.93 43.34
N VAL A 280 39.78 -32.29 42.05
CA VAL A 280 38.88 -33.25 41.34
C VAL A 280 37.53 -33.68 41.96
N LYS A 281 36.42 -33.41 41.24
CA LYS A 281 35.23 -34.29 41.16
C LYS A 281 34.33 -33.98 39.93
N PRO A 282 33.77 -34.98 39.21
CA PRO A 282 32.98 -34.74 37.99
C PRO A 282 31.57 -34.18 38.22
N ASN A 283 31.05 -34.18 39.47
CA ASN A 283 29.66 -33.81 39.79
C ASN A 283 29.29 -32.36 39.41
N ALA A 284 30.24 -31.43 39.49
CA ALA A 284 29.96 -29.99 39.36
C ALA A 284 29.36 -29.58 38.00
N GLN A 285 29.55 -30.37 36.94
CA GLN A 285 28.89 -30.11 35.65
C GLN A 285 27.45 -30.63 35.60
N GLU A 286 27.13 -31.74 36.27
CA GLU A 286 25.76 -32.23 36.38
C GLU A 286 24.91 -31.34 37.29
N GLU A 287 25.41 -30.99 38.47
CA GLU A 287 24.71 -30.11 39.42
C GLU A 287 24.44 -28.75 38.77
N ARG A 288 25.40 -28.20 38.01
CA ARG A 288 25.22 -26.94 37.29
C ARG A 288 24.27 -27.06 36.09
N LYS A 289 24.15 -28.23 35.45
CA LYS A 289 23.10 -28.51 34.45
C LYS A 289 21.72 -28.58 35.11
N LYS A 290 21.57 -29.39 36.15
CA LYS A 290 20.33 -29.55 36.94
C LYS A 290 19.84 -28.21 37.48
N ALA A 291 20.73 -27.38 38.04
CA ALA A 291 20.42 -26.02 38.50
C ALA A 291 20.08 -25.03 37.35
N LEU A 292 20.61 -25.23 36.14
CA LEU A 292 20.22 -24.45 34.96
C LEU A 292 18.85 -24.88 34.41
N GLU A 293 18.53 -26.17 34.47
CA GLU A 293 17.23 -26.72 34.06
C GLU A 293 16.13 -26.35 35.05
N GLU A 294 16.40 -26.40 36.36
CA GLU A 294 15.48 -25.93 37.40
C GLU A 294 15.21 -24.41 37.26
N LYS A 295 16.25 -23.60 37.03
CA LYS A 295 16.09 -22.17 36.74
C LYS A 295 15.29 -21.92 35.45
N ARG A 296 15.50 -22.72 34.40
CA ARG A 296 14.68 -22.65 33.17
C ARG A 296 13.23 -23.02 33.43
N LYS A 297 12.96 -24.05 34.24
CA LYS A 297 11.60 -24.47 34.61
C LYS A 297 10.88 -23.37 35.39
N LYS A 298 11.51 -22.80 36.41
CA LYS A 298 10.99 -21.66 37.18
C LYS A 298 10.71 -20.43 36.28
N ILE A 299 11.60 -20.11 35.34
CA ILE A 299 11.40 -19.02 34.36
C ILE A 299 10.25 -19.33 33.38
N LEU A 300 9.98 -20.59 33.04
CA LEU A 300 8.79 -20.95 32.25
C LEU A 300 7.51 -20.83 33.08
N GLU A 301 7.49 -21.37 34.29
CA GLU A 301 6.34 -21.32 35.21
C GLU A 301 5.95 -19.86 35.54
N GLU A 302 6.94 -19.00 35.81
CA GLU A 302 6.77 -17.56 35.99
C GLU A 302 6.21 -16.87 34.74
N ARG A 303 6.65 -17.27 33.54
CA ARG A 303 6.11 -16.73 32.27
C ARG A 303 4.70 -17.18 31.98
N GLU A 304 4.35 -18.42 32.31
CA GLU A 304 2.98 -18.92 32.17
C GLU A 304 2.03 -18.27 33.18
N ALA A 305 2.48 -18.04 34.42
CA ALA A 305 1.73 -17.29 35.42
C ALA A 305 1.48 -15.84 34.95
N ASN A 306 2.52 -15.14 34.49
CA ASN A 306 2.39 -13.79 33.93
C ASN A 306 1.52 -13.74 32.66
N LYS A 307 1.57 -14.76 31.79
CA LYS A 307 0.69 -14.87 30.61
C LYS A 307 -0.78 -15.03 31.02
N LYS A 308 -1.08 -15.91 31.97
CA LYS A 308 -2.43 -16.12 32.52
C LYS A 308 -2.96 -14.85 33.18
N ALA A 309 -2.15 -14.16 33.99
CA ALA A 309 -2.51 -12.89 34.61
C ALA A 309 -2.77 -11.76 33.59
N LEU A 310 -2.05 -11.75 32.46
CA LEU A 310 -2.30 -10.81 31.37
C LEU A 310 -3.60 -11.14 30.62
N GLU A 311 -3.87 -12.42 30.36
CA GLU A 311 -5.11 -12.89 29.71
C GLU A 311 -6.34 -12.60 30.58
N GLU A 312 -6.26 -12.79 31.89
CA GLU A 312 -7.33 -12.45 32.83
C GLU A 312 -7.61 -10.93 32.88
N LYS A 313 -6.55 -10.09 32.88
CA LYS A 313 -6.70 -8.63 32.78
C LYS A 313 -7.39 -8.20 31.48
N ARG A 314 -7.00 -8.78 30.34
CA ARG A 314 -7.66 -8.49 29.05
C ARG A 314 -9.12 -8.94 29.03
N LEU A 315 -9.47 -10.06 29.68
CA LEU A 315 -10.86 -10.48 29.82
C LEU A 315 -11.69 -9.46 30.62
N LYS A 316 -11.13 -8.94 31.72
CA LYS A 316 -11.77 -7.92 32.57
C LYS A 316 -11.96 -6.60 31.82
N GLU A 317 -10.95 -6.11 31.10
CA GLU A 317 -11.08 -4.92 30.24
C GLU A 317 -12.16 -5.08 29.16
N ILE A 318 -12.30 -6.27 28.57
CA ILE A 318 -13.34 -6.53 27.56
C ILE A 318 -14.73 -6.48 28.20
N GLN A 319 -14.92 -7.13 29.35
CA GLN A 319 -16.19 -7.10 30.09
C GLN A 319 -16.57 -5.69 30.55
N GLU A 320 -15.60 -4.90 31.00
CA GLU A 320 -15.80 -3.48 31.37
C GLU A 320 -16.18 -2.62 30.16
N LYS A 321 -15.51 -2.80 29.01
CA LYS A 321 -15.86 -2.11 27.75
C LYS A 321 -17.24 -2.53 27.21
N GLU A 322 -17.65 -3.79 27.37
CA GLU A 322 -19.01 -4.23 27.03
C GLU A 322 -20.07 -3.67 27.98
N ALA A 323 -19.77 -3.54 29.28
CA ALA A 323 -20.64 -2.89 30.24
C ALA A 323 -20.85 -1.40 29.90
N LEU A 324 -19.77 -0.67 29.60
CA LEU A 324 -19.85 0.74 29.19
C LEU A 324 -20.66 0.93 27.89
N LYS A 325 -20.55 0.03 26.91
CA LYS A 325 -21.39 0.06 25.70
C LYS A 325 -22.87 -0.09 26.06
N LYS A 326 -23.22 -1.10 26.86
CA LYS A 326 -24.62 -1.35 27.30
C LYS A 326 -25.20 -0.19 28.11
N THR A 327 -24.40 0.57 28.85
CA THR A 327 -24.87 1.80 29.53
C THR A 327 -25.04 3.01 28.61
N ASN A 328 -24.42 3.00 27.43
CA ASN A 328 -24.54 4.07 26.43
C ASN A 328 -25.62 3.80 25.37
N GLU A 329 -26.07 2.56 25.22
CA GLU A 329 -27.20 2.17 24.35
C GLU A 329 -28.59 2.34 25.02
N VAL A 330 -28.63 2.80 26.28
CA VAL A 330 -29.84 2.96 27.11
C VAL A 330 -30.00 4.43 27.57
N LYS A 331 -29.53 5.38 26.75
CA LYS A 331 -29.68 6.83 26.88
C LYS A 331 -30.00 7.48 25.55
#